data_AF-A0A2G6NW16-F1
#
_entry.id   AF-A0A2G6NW16-F1
#
_cell.length_a   1.000
_cell.length_b   1.000
_cell.length_c   1.000
_cell.angle_alpha   90.00
_cell.angle_beta   90.00
_cell.angle_gamma   90.00
#
_symmetry.space_group_name_H-M   'P 1'
#
loop_
_entity.id
_entity.type
_entity.pdbx_description
1 polymer ?
#
loop_
_entity_poly.entity_id
_entity_poly.type
_entity_poly.pdbx_seq_one_letter_code
_entity_poly.pdbx_strand_id
1 'polypeptide(L)' 'MIDKSTLDSPAMEVNPELCKGCQLCVGVCPKSVIAISGKLNSASYHPAYYIGENCTGCSLCYYACPEPGAIVVVKP' A
#
# COMPACT_ATOMS: atom_id res chain seq x y z
N MET A 1 0.73 -10.31 -4.01
CA MET A 1 0.00 -11.49 -4.51
C MET A 1 -1.10 -11.73 -3.51
N ILE A 2 -2.31 -11.27 -3.82
CA ILE A 2 -3.49 -11.43 -2.98
C ILE A 2 -3.77 -12.94 -2.89
N ASP A 3 -3.67 -13.49 -1.69
CA ASP A 3 -4.16 -14.84 -1.39
C ASP A 3 -5.69 -14.85 -1.44
N LYS A 4 -6.31 -15.93 -1.93
CA LYS A 4 -7.77 -16.04 -2.05
C LYS A 4 -8.52 -15.90 -0.72
N SER A 5 -7.86 -16.08 0.44
CA SER A 5 -8.43 -15.83 1.77
C SER A 5 -8.61 -14.35 2.12
N THR A 6 -8.09 -13.42 1.32
CA THR A 6 -8.21 -11.97 1.54
C THR A 6 -9.45 -11.33 0.89
N LEU A 7 -10.34 -12.12 0.25
CA LEU A 7 -11.54 -11.58 -0.42
C LEU A 7 -12.70 -11.24 0.53
N ASP A 8 -12.61 -11.57 1.82
CA ASP A 8 -13.71 -11.32 2.76
C ASP A 8 -13.59 -9.96 3.47
N SER A 9 -12.54 -9.17 3.20
CA SER A 9 -12.30 -7.88 3.87
C SER A 9 -11.49 -6.91 3.01
N PRO A 10 -11.70 -5.58 3.15
CA PRO A 10 -10.92 -4.62 2.39
C PRO A 10 -9.43 -4.72 2.69
N ALA A 11 -8.61 -4.59 1.65
CA ALA A 11 -7.16 -4.66 1.75
C ALA A 11 -6.49 -3.77 0.71
N MET A 12 -5.16 -3.68 0.76
CA MET A 12 -4.39 -3.01 -0.29
C MET A 12 -3.04 -3.71 -0.50
N GLU A 13 -2.48 -3.53 -1.69
CA GLU A 13 -1.13 -3.98 -2.03
C GLU A 13 -0.28 -2.81 -2.50
N VAL A 14 1.01 -2.86 -2.20
CA VAL A 14 2.03 -2.00 -2.81
C VAL A 14 2.88 -2.86 -3.72
N ASN A 15 3.08 -2.43 -4.97
CA ASN A 15 4.14 -2.96 -5.81
C ASN A 15 5.46 -2.30 -5.39
N PRO A 16 6.39 -3.02 -4.74
CA PRO A 16 7.62 -2.43 -4.21
C PRO A 16 8.54 -1.93 -5.31
N GLU A 17 8.48 -2.47 -6.53
CA GLU A 17 9.34 -2.05 -7.65
C GLU A 17 8.89 -0.72 -8.29
N LEU A 18 7.61 -0.36 -8.11
CA LEU A 18 7.09 0.93 -8.56
C LEU A 18 7.07 1.99 -7.46
N CYS A 19 7.10 1.57 -6.19
CA CYS A 19 7.05 2.48 -5.06
C CYS A 19 8.38 3.23 -4.87
N LYS A 20 8.32 4.56 -4.87
CA LYS A 20 9.47 5.44 -4.62
C LYS A 20 9.63 5.88 -3.16
N GLY A 21 8.89 5.28 -2.23
CA GLY A 21 9.04 5.55 -0.79
C GLY A 21 8.69 6.98 -0.35
N CYS A 22 7.84 7.70 -1.10
CA CYS A 22 7.50 9.11 -0.80
C CYS A 22 6.60 9.32 0.44
N GLN A 23 6.10 8.23 1.04
CA GLN A 23 5.33 8.21 2.29
C GLN A 23 3.98 8.94 2.28
N LEU A 24 3.52 9.47 1.13
CA LEU A 24 2.21 10.12 1.01
C LEU A 24 1.06 9.18 1.41
N CYS A 25 1.11 7.92 0.97
CA CYS A 25 0.12 6.91 1.33
C CYS A 25 0.05 6.66 2.85
N VAL A 26 1.19 6.72 3.55
CA VAL A 26 1.26 6.58 5.02
C VAL A 26 0.55 7.75 5.69
N GLY A 27 0.83 8.98 5.26
CA GLY A 27 0.24 10.19 5.84
C GLY A 27 -1.28 10.32 5.65
N VAL A 28 -1.83 9.82 4.53
CA VAL A 28 -3.27 9.91 4.25
C VAL A 28 -4.08 8.73 4.80
N CYS A 29 -3.45 7.68 5.32
CA CYS A 29 -4.14 6.50 5.77
C CYS A 29 -4.80 6.74 7.16
N PRO A 30 -6.13 6.85 7.26
CA PRO A 30 -6.80 7.15 8.54
C PRO A 30 -6.74 6.00 9.55
N LYS A 31 -6.33 4.82 9.09
CA LYS A 31 -6.18 3.61 9.90
C LYS A 31 -4.73 3.25 10.17
N SER A 32 -3.79 4.03 9.62
CA SER A 32 -2.35 3.80 9.79
C SER A 32 -1.90 2.38 9.47
N VAL A 33 -2.49 1.77 8.43
CA VAL A 33 -2.22 0.37 8.01
C VAL A 33 -1.11 0.25 6.94
N ILE A 34 -0.26 1.27 6.83
CA ILE A 34 0.82 1.34 5.83
C ILE A 34 2.10 1.76 6.54
N ALA A 35 3.21 1.06 6.29
CA ALA A 35 4.52 1.38 6.83
C ALA A 35 5.58 1.45 5.71
N ILE A 36 6.79 1.92 6.04
CA ILE A 36 7.93 2.00 5.13
C ILE A 36 8.91 0.87 5.43
N SER A 37 9.29 0.13 4.39
CA SER A 37 10.23 -0.98 4.49
C SER A 37 11.63 -0.49 4.85
N GLY A 38 12.29 -1.15 5.80
CA GLY A 38 13.73 -0.96 6.03
C GLY A 38 14.63 -1.54 4.93
N LYS A 39 14.08 -2.34 4.01
CA LYS A 39 14.80 -2.91 2.86
C LYS A 39 14.66 -2.02 1.64
N LEU A 40 15.70 -1.99 0.80
CA LEU A 40 15.69 -1.31 -0.49
C LEU A 40 15.06 -2.20 -1.59
N ASN A 41 14.36 -1.58 -2.53
CA ASN A 41 13.98 -2.19 -3.81
C ASN A 41 15.12 -2.10 -4.83
N SER A 42 14.90 -2.60 -6.07
CA SER A 42 15.93 -2.57 -7.13
C SER A 42 16.40 -1.16 -7.51
N ALA A 43 15.55 -0.15 -7.29
CA ALA A 43 15.83 1.25 -7.57
C ALA A 43 16.35 2.03 -6.35
N SER A 44 16.75 1.34 -5.27
CA SER A 44 17.30 1.95 -4.04
C SER A 44 16.33 2.86 -3.28
N TYR A 45 15.02 2.60 -3.38
CA TYR A 45 14.01 3.22 -2.51
C TYR A 45 13.61 2.30 -1.37
N HIS A 46 13.14 2.88 -0.27
CA HIS A 46 12.44 2.19 0.82
C HIS A 46 10.94 2.14 0.50
N PRO A 47 10.40 1.06 -0.11
CA PRO A 47 9.01 1.02 -0.53
C PRO A 47 8.07 0.98 0.66
N ALA A 48 6.85 1.50 0.47
CA ALA A 48 5.76 1.28 1.39
C ALA A 48 5.29 -0.19 1.35
N TYR A 49 4.70 -0.67 2.43
CA TYR A 49 4.07 -1.98 2.50
C TYR A 49 2.83 -1.94 3.40
N TYR A 50 1.89 -2.82 3.10
CA TYR A 50 0.67 -2.99 3.88
C TYR A 50 0.96 -3.78 5.16
N ILE A 51 0.53 -3.27 6.32
CA ILE A 51 0.73 -3.93 7.61
C ILE A 51 -0.53 -4.61 8.17
N GLY A 52 -1.69 -4.45 7.53
CA GLY A 52 -2.88 -5.24 7.85
C GLY A 52 -4.05 -4.48 8.47
N GLU A 53 -4.57 -5.03 9.57
CA GLU A 53 -5.96 -5.01 10.01
C GLU A 53 -6.69 -3.65 10.02
N ASN A 54 -8.01 -3.71 9.85
CA ASN A 54 -8.92 -2.56 9.84
C ASN A 54 -8.80 -1.62 8.64
N CYS A 55 -8.18 -2.06 7.53
CA CYS A 55 -8.31 -1.36 6.26
C CYS A 55 -9.80 -1.23 5.88
N THR A 56 -10.21 -0.03 5.49
CA THR A 56 -11.60 0.25 5.12
C THR A 56 -11.83 0.23 3.61
N GLY A 57 -10.77 0.06 2.81
CA GLY A 57 -10.85 0.18 1.35
C GLY A 57 -11.21 1.60 0.89
N CYS A 58 -10.92 2.65 1.69
CA CYS A 58 -11.29 4.03 1.33
C CYS A 58 -10.55 4.61 0.11
N SER A 59 -9.51 3.95 -0.39
CA SER A 59 -8.73 4.35 -1.58
C SER A 59 -7.95 5.67 -1.46
N LEU A 60 -7.84 6.27 -0.27
CA LEU A 60 -7.04 7.50 -0.08
C LEU A 60 -5.56 7.28 -0.44
N CYS A 61 -4.98 6.13 -0.06
CA CYS A 61 -3.61 5.78 -0.41
C CYS A 61 -3.40 5.69 -1.93
N TYR A 62 -4.38 5.14 -2.65
CA TYR A 62 -4.36 5.05 -4.11
C TYR A 62 -4.35 6.44 -4.76
N TYR A 63 -5.25 7.33 -4.35
CA TYR A 63 -5.34 8.68 -4.92
C TYR A 63 -4.15 9.58 -4.53
N ALA A 64 -3.54 9.37 -3.38
CA ALA A 64 -2.36 10.11 -2.95
C ALA A 64 -1.06 9.63 -3.59
N CYS A 65 -1.03 8.43 -4.17
CA CYS A 65 0.18 7.87 -4.75
C CYS A 65 0.50 8.55 -6.09
N PRO A 66 1.70 9.16 -6.23
CA PRO A 66 2.09 9.79 -7.49
C PRO A 66 2.50 8.77 -8.55
N GLU A 67 2.72 7.51 -8.18
CA GLU A 67 3.18 6.46 -9.08
C GLU A 67 2.03 5.57 -9.57
N PRO A 68 1.70 5.63 -10.87
CA PRO A 68 0.67 4.78 -11.45
C PRO A 68 0.97 3.30 -11.24
N GLY A 69 -0.02 2.54 -10.76
CA GLY A 69 0.10 1.10 -10.56
C GLY A 69 0.92 0.66 -9.35
N ALA A 70 1.49 1.59 -8.57
CA ALA A 70 2.23 1.23 -7.37
C ALA A 70 1.31 0.77 -6.22
N ILE A 71 0.03 1.16 -6.21
CA ILE A 71 -0.94 0.77 -5.19
C ILE A 71 -2.18 0.16 -5.86
N VAL A 72 -2.66 -0.95 -5.31
CA VAL A 72 -3.97 -1.53 -5.62
C VAL A 72 -4.78 -1.59 -4.33
N VAL A 73 -6.06 -1.25 -4.40
CA VAL A 73 -6.99 -1.36 -3.28
C VAL A 73 -8.06 -2.39 -3.63
N VAL A 74 -8.19 -3.39 -2.77
CA VAL A 74 -9.22 -4.43 -2.88
C VAL A 74 -10.39 -4.04 -2.00
N LYS A 75 -11.58 -3.99 -2.59
CA LYS A 75 -12.84 -3.91 -1.87
C LYS A 75 -13.60 -5.20 -2.15
N PRO A 76 -14.04 -5.95 -1.12
CA PRO A 76 -14.94 -7.09 -1.30
C PRO A 76 -16.23 -6.68 -2.00
#